data_AF-A0A6N9UJ19-F1
#
_entry.id   AF-A0A6N9UJ19-F1
#
_cell.length_a   1.000
_cell.length_b   1.000
_cell.length_c   1.000
_cell.angle_alpha   90.00
_cell.angle_beta   90.00
_cell.angle_gamma   90.00
#
_symmetry.space_group_name_H-M   'P 1'
#
loop_
_entity.id
_entity.type
_entity.pdbx_description
1 polymer ?
#
loop_
_entity_poly.entity_id
_entity_poly.type
_entity_poly.pdbx_seq_one_letter_code
_entity_poly.pdbx_strand_id
1 'polypeptide(L)' 'PVARAKVTLIDRHGRQAGATLSAGDGSYALAVPAQGPYVLAARAAGHPPLAHAATHGGDRPVDLDLSLPGETVPA' A
#
# COMPACT_ATOMS: atom_id res chain seq x y z
N PRO A 1 12.28 -4.04 6.98
CA PRO A 1 10.97 -3.34 6.95
C PRO A 1 11.19 -1.88 6.53
N VAL A 2 10.20 -1.24 5.91
CA VAL A 2 10.29 0.16 5.45
C VAL A 2 9.35 1.01 6.31
N ALA A 3 9.93 1.89 7.13
CA ALA A 3 9.17 2.79 7.98
C ALA A 3 8.74 4.05 7.22
N ARG A 4 7.64 4.67 7.66
CA ARG A 4 7.11 5.92 7.09
C ARG A 4 6.85 5.85 5.59
N ALA A 5 6.61 4.67 5.04
CA ALA A 5 6.13 4.51 3.67
C ALA A 5 4.68 5.01 3.62
N LYS A 6 4.37 5.92 2.70
CA LYS A 6 2.99 6.33 2.43
C LYS A 6 2.31 5.21 1.66
N VAL A 7 1.32 4.59 2.28
CA VAL A 7 0.46 3.57 1.67
C VAL A 7 -0.91 4.18 1.41
N THR A 8 -1.35 4.13 0.17
CA THR A 8 -2.60 4.74 -0.29
C THR A 8 -3.50 3.65 -0.85
N LEU A 9 -4.73 3.57 -0.37
CA LEU A 9 -5.77 2.71 -0.93
C LEU A 9 -6.51 3.47 -2.03
N ILE A 10 -6.58 2.90 -3.22
CA ILE A 10 -7.22 3.48 -4.39
C ILE A 10 -8.36 2.55 -4.82
N ASP A 11 -9.58 3.08 -4.94
CA ASP A 11 -10.75 2.32 -5.36
C ASP A 11 -10.75 2.04 -6.87
N ARG A 12 -11.71 1.22 -7.32
CA ARG A 12 -11.90 0.86 -8.74
C ARG A 12 -12.16 2.06 -9.67
N HIS A 13 -12.54 3.21 -9.13
CA HIS A 13 -12.76 4.44 -9.88
C HIS A 13 -11.50 5.32 -9.94
N GLY A 14 -10.37 4.83 -9.42
CA GLY A 14 -9.10 5.55 -9.37
C GLY A 14 -9.06 6.63 -8.28
N ARG A 15 -10.02 6.63 -7.34
CA ARG A 15 -10.08 7.62 -6.26
C ARG A 15 -9.37 7.09 -5.03
N GLN A 16 -8.66 7.96 -4.32
CA GLN A 16 -8.09 7.63 -3.03
C GLN A 16 -9.21 7.37 -2.02
N ALA A 17 -9.32 6.14 -1.55
CA ALA A 17 -10.26 5.70 -0.52
C ALA A 17 -9.68 5.83 0.90
N GLY A 18 -8.36 5.82 1.03
CA GLY A 18 -7.67 5.97 2.31
C GLY A 18 -6.16 6.12 2.14
N ALA A 19 -5.48 6.59 3.18
CA ALA A 19 -4.02 6.65 3.22
C ALA A 19 -3.50 6.53 4.65
N THR A 20 -2.32 5.94 4.79
CA THR A 20 -1.62 5.80 6.08
C THR A 20 -0.10 5.85 5.87
N LEU A 21 0.64 5.90 6.97
CA LEU A 21 2.09 5.69 6.99
C LEU A 21 2.39 4.35 7.66
N SER A 22 3.36 3.61 7.13
CA SER A 22 3.89 2.43 7.83
C SER A 22 4.61 2.83 9.11
N ALA A 23 4.49 1.99 10.14
CA ALA A 23 5.17 2.13 11.42
C ALA A 23 6.66 1.75 11.31
N GLY A 24 7.40 1.88 12.42
CA GLY A 24 8.84 1.58 12.46
C GLY A 24 9.19 0.14 12.09
N ASP A 25 8.30 -0.80 12.38
CA ASP A 25 8.41 -2.21 12.03
C ASP A 25 7.88 -2.52 10.61
N GLY A 26 7.43 -1.51 9.87
CA GLY A 26 6.87 -1.65 8.52
C GLY A 26 5.39 -2.02 8.48
N SER A 27 4.75 -2.27 9.63
CA SER A 27 3.32 -2.56 9.69
C SER A 27 2.49 -1.35 9.26
N TYR A 28 1.34 -1.60 8.64
CA TYR A 28 0.40 -0.57 8.26
C TYR A 28 -1.03 -1.13 8.30
N ALA A 29 -2.01 -0.25 8.48
CA ALA A 29 -3.42 -0.62 8.48
C ALA A 29 -4.23 0.44 7.73
N LEU A 30 -5.19 -0.01 6.92
CA LEU A 30 -6.11 0.81 6.16
C LEU A 30 -7.52 0.28 6.33
N ALA A 31 -8.47 1.16 6.64
CA ALA A 31 -9.88 0.82 6.56
C ALA A 31 -10.28 0.71 5.08
N VAL A 32 -10.96 -0.38 4.71
CA VAL A 32 -11.45 -0.61 3.35
C VAL A 32 -12.95 -0.33 3.32
N PRO A 33 -13.43 0.70 2.60
CA PRO A 33 -14.82 1.15 2.72
C PRO A 33 -15.88 0.16 2.22
N ALA A 34 -15.52 -0.71 1.27
CA ALA A 34 -16.43 -1.68 0.68
C ALA A 34 -15.68 -2.90 0.16
N GLN A 35 -16.37 -4.03 -0.01
CA GLN A 35 -15.83 -5.19 -0.72
C GLN A 35 -15.52 -4.87 -2.20
N GLY A 36 -14.55 -5.58 -2.75
CA GLY A 36 -14.19 -5.49 -4.17
C GLY A 36 -12.71 -5.17 -4.43
N PRO A 37 -12.36 -4.85 -5.68
CA PRO A 37 -10.99 -4.61 -6.09
C PRO A 37 -10.50 -3.21 -5.70
N TYR A 38 -9.24 -3.14 -5.29
CA TYR A 38 -8.49 -1.94 -4.97
C TYR A 38 -7.06 -2.02 -5.50
N VAL A 39 -6.39 -0.88 -5.54
CA VAL A 39 -4.95 -0.77 -5.72
C VAL A 39 -4.34 -0.15 -4.46
N LEU A 40 -3.33 -0.81 -3.90
CA LEU A 40 -2.45 -0.20 -2.91
C LEU A 40 -1.26 0.45 -3.63
N ALA A 41 -1.12 1.76 -3.48
CA ALA A 41 0.05 2.49 -3.94
C ALA A 41 0.95 2.81 -2.74
N ALA A 42 2.20 2.36 -2.77
CA ALA A 42 3.19 2.60 -1.73
C ALA A 42 4.34 3.47 -2.26
N ARG A 43 4.77 4.44 -1.44
CA ARG A 43 5.92 5.30 -1.72
C ARG A 43 6.74 5.51 -0.46
N ALA A 44 8.06 5.42 -0.59
CA ALA A 44 9.01 5.70 0.48
C ALA A 44 10.26 6.37 -0.12
N ALA A 45 11.02 7.11 0.70
CA ALA A 45 12.29 7.67 0.25
C ALA A 45 13.29 6.54 -0.07
N GLY A 46 14.04 6.66 -1.17
CA GLY A 46 15.01 5.65 -1.61
C GLY A 46 14.40 4.40 -2.25
N HIS A 47 13.09 4.44 -2.56
CA HIS A 47 12.37 3.37 -3.23
C HIS A 47 11.50 3.95 -4.35
N PRO A 48 11.51 3.39 -5.57
CA PRO A 48 10.55 3.80 -6.57
C PRO A 48 9.12 3.43 -6.14
N PRO A 49 8.10 4.15 -6.64
CA PRO A 49 6.71 3.85 -6.30
C PRO A 49 6.31 2.42 -6.67
N LEU A 50 5.54 1.77 -5.81
CA LEU A 50 4.92 0.47 -6.04
C LEU A 50 3.41 0.61 -6.15
N ALA A 51 2.79 -0.11 -7.08
CA ALA A 51 1.35 -0.33 -7.12
C ALA A 51 1.07 -1.84 -7.07
N HIS A 52 0.13 -2.24 -6.22
CA HIS A 52 -0.25 -3.64 -6.05
C HIS A 52 -1.77 -3.77 -6.04
N ALA A 53 -2.30 -4.66 -6.88
CA ALA A 53 -3.74 -4.94 -6.91
C ALA A 53 -4.12 -5.90 -5.77
N ALA A 54 -5.23 -5.62 -5.10
CA ALA A 54 -5.77 -6.49 -4.06
C ALA A 54 -7.31 -6.49 -4.11
N THR A 55 -7.92 -7.55 -3.61
CA THR A 55 -9.39 -7.66 -3.51
C THR A 55 -9.77 -7.86 -2.05
N HIS A 56 -10.68 -7.02 -1.55
CA HIS A 56 -11.23 -7.16 -0.21
C HIS A 56 -12.56 -7.92 -0.25
N GLY A 57 -12.64 -9.01 0.52
CA GLY A 57 -13.83 -9.86 0.58
C GLY A 57 -14.95 -9.36 1.50
N GLY A 58 -14.75 -8.27 2.26
CA GLY A 58 -15.74 -7.70 3.17
C GLY A 58 -15.69 -8.23 4.61
N ASP A 59 -15.47 -9.53 4.79
CA ASP A 59 -15.66 -10.16 6.11
C ASP A 59 -14.41 -10.23 6.98
N ARG A 60 -13.22 -10.14 6.38
CA ARG A 60 -11.94 -10.27 7.08
C ARG A 60 -10.90 -9.29 6.55
N PRO A 61 -9.95 -8.85 7.41
CA PRO A 61 -8.76 -8.16 6.95
C PRO A 61 -8.02 -8.98 5.88
N VAL A 62 -7.37 -8.27 4.96
CA VAL A 62 -6.44 -8.86 4.00
C VAL A 62 -5.05 -8.54 4.50
N ASP A 63 -4.30 -9.58 4.85
CA ASP A 63 -2.88 -9.45 5.19
C ASP A 63 -2.09 -9.38 3.89
N LEU A 64 -1.37 -8.27 3.70
CA LEU A 64 -0.63 -8.00 2.47
C LEU A 64 0.74 -7.40 2.77
N ASP A 65 1.78 -8.11 2.34
CA ASP A 65 3.14 -7.61 2.36
C ASP A 65 3.48 -6.90 1.04
N LEU A 66 3.91 -5.64 1.15
CA LEU A 66 4.34 -4.84 0.02
C LEU A 66 5.88 -4.78 -0.03
N SER A 67 6.47 -5.49 -0.99
CA SER A 67 7.91 -5.47 -1.24
C SER A 67 8.29 -4.27 -2.09
N LEU A 68 8.76 -3.20 -1.45
CA LEU A 68 9.29 -2.04 -2.16
C LEU A 68 10.64 -2.37 -2.78
N PRO A 69 10.81 -2.29 -4.11
CA PRO A 69 12.12 -2.44 -4.75
C PRO A 69 13.08 -1.38 -4.23
N GLY A 70 14.37 -1.69 -4.12
CA GLY A 70 15.39 -0.68 -3.85
C GLY A 70 15.60 0.22 -5.06
N GLU A 71 15.97 1.48 -4.84
CA GLU A 71 16.44 2.35 -5.92
C GLU A 71 17.82 1.88 -6.39
N THR A 72 17.90 1.35 -7.61
CA THR A 72 19.19 1.11 -8.27
C THR A 72 19.70 2.46 -8.77
N VAL A 73 20.70 3.02 -8.10
CA VAL A 73 21.48 4.13 -8.64
C VAL A 73 22.42 3.53 -9.70
N PRO A 74 22.28 3.87 -11.00
CA PRO A 74 23.27 3.46 -11.99
C PRO A 74 24.60 4.17 -11.69
N ALA A 75 25.68 3.39 -11.67
CA ALA A 75 27.06 3.86 -11.47
C ALA A 75 27.57 4.66 -12.68
#